data_AF-A0A383CD26-F1
#
_entry.id   AF-A0A383CD26-F1
#
_cell.length_a   1.000
_cell.length_b   1.000
_cell.length_c   1.000
_cell.angle_alpha   90.00
_cell.angle_beta   90.00
_cell.angle_gamma   90.00
#
_symmetry.space_group_name_H-M   'P 1'
#
loop_
_entity.id
_entity.type
_entity.pdbx_description
1 polymer ?
#
loop_
_entity_poly.entity_id
_entity_poly.type
_entity_poly.pdbx_seq_one_letter_code
_entity_poly.pdbx_strand_id
1 'polypeptide(L)'
;MKHLLLTTIAAVLLVGCGKSQQSAPPAEAKPTEPVAEASQPEPPTAKAPDISIHEAAALGNIEVVKQFLDSGTDVNAKDETGGTPLDEAAGWGRKDIV
;
A
#
# COMPACT_ATOMS: atom_id res chain seq x y z
N MET A 1 -17.53 46.41 -17.57
CA MET A 1 -16.33 45.74 -18.15
C MET A 1 -15.45 45.00 -17.12
N LYS A 2 -15.88 44.82 -15.85
CA LYS A 2 -15.11 44.05 -14.82
C LYS A 2 -15.72 42.69 -14.48
N HIS A 3 -16.88 42.38 -15.06
CA HIS A 3 -17.61 41.11 -14.88
C HIS A 3 -17.18 40.05 -15.90
N LEU A 4 -16.55 40.47 -17.01
CA LEU A 4 -16.16 39.58 -18.11
C LEU A 4 -14.90 38.74 -17.79
N LEU A 5 -14.10 39.18 -16.81
CA LEU A 5 -12.89 38.46 -16.35
C LEU A 5 -13.18 37.42 -15.25
N LEU A 6 -14.33 37.50 -14.56
CA LEU A 6 -14.68 36.57 -13.49
C LEU A 6 -15.36 35.29 -14.03
N THR A 7 -15.94 35.34 -15.22
CA THR A 7 -16.60 34.17 -15.84
C THR A 7 -15.63 33.19 -16.51
N THR A 8 -14.39 33.61 -16.82
CA THR A 8 -13.40 32.74 -17.48
C THR A 8 -12.66 31.83 -16.51
N ILE A 9 -12.65 32.14 -15.20
CA ILE A 9 -11.93 31.36 -14.19
C ILE A 9 -12.67 30.07 -13.79
N ALA A 10 -13.98 29.97 -14.07
CA ALA A 10 -14.78 28.80 -13.69
C ALA A 10 -14.64 27.57 -14.62
N ALA A 11 -13.90 27.67 -15.73
CA ALA A 11 -13.87 26.62 -16.76
C ALA A 11 -12.67 25.65 -16.69
N VAL A 12 -11.75 25.76 -15.71
CA VAL A 12 -10.49 24.97 -15.69
C VAL A 12 -10.48 23.80 -14.68
N LEU A 13 -11.57 23.57 -13.92
CA LEU A 13 -11.58 22.52 -12.87
C LEU A 13 -12.43 21.27 -13.20
N LEU A 14 -12.56 20.92 -14.48
CA LEU A 14 -13.20 19.66 -14.90
C LEU A 14 -12.32 18.87 -15.88
N VAL A 15 -11.17 18.39 -15.39
CA VAL A 15 -10.57 17.16 -15.90
C VAL A 15 -10.63 16.13 -14.79
N GLY A 16 -11.84 15.62 -14.59
CA GLY A 16 -12.08 14.31 -13.98
C GLY A 16 -12.67 13.41 -15.05
N CYS A 17 -11.99 12.29 -15.35
CA CYS A 17 -12.54 10.98 -15.71
C CYS A 17 -11.46 10.05 -16.25
N GLY A 18 -11.51 8.77 -15.86
CA GLY A 18 -10.84 7.65 -16.53
C GLY A 18 -9.84 6.92 -15.62
N LYS A 19 -10.29 6.13 -14.65
CA LYS A 19 -10.72 4.72 -14.81
C LYS A 19 -9.58 3.86 -15.39
N SER A 20 -8.92 3.17 -14.48
CA SER A 20 -8.58 1.74 -14.54
C SER A 20 -8.46 1.16 -15.95
N GLN A 21 -7.25 0.86 -16.40
CA GLN A 21 -7.02 -0.30 -17.27
C GLN A 21 -5.71 -0.99 -16.89
N GLN A 22 -5.86 -1.88 -15.91
CA GLN A 22 -5.20 -3.17 -15.88
C GLN A 22 -5.20 -3.74 -17.31
N SER A 23 -4.04 -3.86 -17.92
CA SER A 23 -3.81 -4.78 -19.03
C SER A 23 -2.69 -5.69 -18.59
N ALA A 24 -3.07 -6.81 -17.99
CA ALA A 24 -2.19 -7.95 -17.86
C ALA A 24 -2.38 -8.87 -19.07
N PRO A 25 -1.30 -9.39 -19.64
CA PRO A 25 -1.24 -10.76 -20.09
C PRO A 25 -0.28 -11.58 -19.21
N PRO A 26 -0.41 -12.92 -19.22
CA PRO A 26 -0.02 -13.75 -18.09
C PRO A 26 1.42 -14.26 -18.25
N ALA A 27 2.09 -14.42 -17.11
CA ALA A 27 3.15 -15.40 -16.99
C ALA A 27 2.98 -16.11 -15.64
N GLU A 28 2.38 -17.29 -15.71
CA GLU A 28 2.67 -18.42 -14.82
C GLU A 28 4.19 -18.52 -14.61
N ALA A 29 4.69 -18.71 -13.39
CA ALA A 29 4.66 -20.03 -12.78
C ALA A 29 4.52 -19.98 -11.24
N LYS A 30 3.48 -20.67 -10.78
CA LYS A 30 3.27 -21.24 -9.43
C LYS A 30 4.27 -22.39 -9.17
N PRO A 31 4.31 -23.10 -8.00
CA PRO A 31 3.44 -23.02 -6.80
C PRO A 31 4.24 -22.92 -5.46
N THR A 32 3.67 -22.45 -4.35
CA THR A 32 2.87 -23.29 -3.42
C THR A 32 1.90 -22.47 -2.56
N GLU A 33 0.61 -22.81 -2.63
CA GLU A 33 -0.40 -22.59 -1.59
C GLU A 33 -0.17 -23.58 -0.42
N PRO A 34 -0.97 -23.60 0.68
CA PRO A 34 -1.72 -22.56 1.41
C PRO A 34 -1.34 -22.56 2.91
N VAL A 35 -1.72 -21.54 3.68
CA VAL A 35 -2.37 -21.75 4.99
C VAL A 35 -2.96 -20.44 5.49
N ALA A 36 -4.27 -20.48 5.75
CA ALA A 36 -4.90 -19.61 6.72
C ALA A 36 -4.25 -19.83 8.09
N GLU A 37 -4.06 -18.78 8.89
CA GLU A 37 -4.23 -18.90 10.33
C GLU A 37 -4.46 -17.50 10.93
N ALA A 38 -5.72 -17.23 11.27
CA ALA A 38 -6.06 -16.18 12.21
C ALA A 38 -5.78 -16.70 13.62
N SER A 39 -4.62 -16.36 14.20
CA SER A 39 -4.33 -16.61 15.62
C SER A 39 -3.45 -15.47 16.18
N GLN A 40 -3.97 -14.80 17.20
CA GLN A 40 -3.27 -13.75 17.96
C GLN A 40 -2.23 -14.35 18.95
N PRO A 41 -1.60 -13.54 19.83
CA PRO A 41 -0.23 -13.08 19.77
C PRO A 41 0.73 -13.87 20.70
N GLU A 42 1.93 -14.18 20.22
CA GLU A 42 3.02 -14.71 21.07
C GLU A 42 3.99 -13.56 21.43
N PRO A 43 4.48 -13.48 22.69
CA PRO A 43 5.30 -12.37 23.18
C PRO A 43 6.71 -12.38 22.55
N PRO A 44 7.32 -11.22 22.25
CA PRO A 44 8.50 -11.17 21.41
C PRO A 44 9.75 -11.57 22.21
N THR A 45 10.17 -12.83 22.08
CA THR A 45 11.60 -13.09 21.91
C THR A 45 12.06 -12.38 20.64
N ALA A 46 13.05 -11.50 20.78
CA ALA A 46 13.56 -10.53 19.80
C ALA A 46 14.12 -11.11 18.48
N LYS A 47 13.32 -11.90 17.75
CA LYS A 47 13.55 -12.22 16.35
C LYS A 47 12.80 -11.22 15.47
N ALA A 48 13.41 -10.87 14.33
CA ALA A 48 12.72 -10.10 13.30
C ALA A 48 11.45 -10.85 12.85
N PRO A 49 10.36 -10.15 12.52
CA PRO A 49 9.15 -10.79 11.99
C PRO A 49 9.47 -11.60 10.74
N ASP A 50 8.88 -12.81 10.62
CA ASP A 50 9.09 -13.70 9.46
C ASP A 50 8.35 -13.24 8.18
N ILE A 51 7.67 -12.10 8.23
CA ILE A 51 6.89 -11.50 7.14
C ILE A 51 7.55 -10.19 6.67
N SER A 52 7.48 -9.84 5.39
CA SER A 52 8.01 -8.55 4.91
C SER A 52 7.17 -7.36 5.39
N ILE A 53 7.78 -6.17 5.49
CA ILE A 53 7.04 -4.93 5.80
C ILE A 53 6.01 -4.57 4.72
N HIS A 54 6.27 -4.90 3.45
CA HIS A 54 5.32 -4.71 2.33
C HIS A 54 4.05 -5.54 2.55
N GLU A 55 4.23 -6.81 2.88
CA GLU A 55 3.10 -7.72 3.11
C GLU A 55 2.37 -7.40 4.42
N ALA A 56 3.09 -7.04 5.48
CA ALA A 56 2.48 -6.54 6.71
C ALA A 56 1.62 -5.30 6.46
N ALA A 57 2.09 -4.39 5.60
CA ALA A 57 1.36 -3.19 5.21
C ALA A 57 0.14 -3.49 4.33
N ALA A 58 0.26 -4.39 3.35
CA ALA A 58 -0.86 -4.87 2.53
C ALA A 58 -1.98 -5.52 3.38
N LEU A 59 -1.58 -6.32 4.38
CA LEU A 59 -2.48 -7.03 5.28
C LEU A 59 -3.09 -6.13 6.37
N GLY A 60 -2.56 -4.93 6.59
CA GLY A 60 -3.02 -4.05 7.68
C GLY A 60 -2.50 -4.46 9.06
N ASN A 61 -1.40 -5.22 9.15
CA ASN A 61 -0.86 -5.71 10.41
C ASN A 61 -0.03 -4.62 11.12
N ILE A 62 -0.71 -3.68 11.76
CA ILE A 62 -0.13 -2.50 12.42
C ILE A 62 0.96 -2.88 13.42
N GLU A 63 0.76 -3.94 14.21
CA GLU A 63 1.71 -4.33 15.25
C GLU A 63 3.03 -4.84 14.67
N VAL A 64 2.99 -5.50 13.51
CA VAL A 64 4.20 -5.91 12.80
C VAL A 64 4.86 -4.72 12.11
N VAL A 65 4.08 -3.80 11.52
CA VAL A 65 4.63 -2.56 10.94
C VAL A 65 5.34 -1.72 12.00
N LYS A 66 4.79 -1.62 13.22
CA LYS A 66 5.46 -0.97 14.36
C LYS A 66 6.78 -1.66 14.72
N GLN A 67 6.80 -2.99 14.78
CA GLN A 67 8.05 -3.72 15.03
C GLN A 67 9.13 -3.43 13.98
N PHE A 68 8.74 -3.26 12.71
CA PHE A 68 9.68 -2.84 11.66
C PHE A 68 10.17 -1.41 11.82
N LEU A 69 9.30 -0.49 12.25
CA LEU A 69 9.68 0.89 12.57
C LEU A 69 10.66 0.93 13.75
N ASP A 70 10.38 0.18 14.81
CA ASP A 70 11.19 0.10 16.02
C ASP A 70 12.55 -0.56 15.77
N SER A 71 12.63 -1.47 14.80
CA SER A 71 13.90 -2.13 14.42
C SER A 71 14.79 -1.26 13.52
N GLY A 72 14.32 -0.07 13.11
CA GLY A 72 15.06 0.83 12.22
C GLY A 72 15.13 0.32 10.77
N THR A 73 14.21 -0.56 10.38
CA THR A 73 14.09 -1.02 8.99
C THR A 73 13.80 0.17 8.07
N ASP A 74 14.39 0.18 6.87
CA ASP A 74 14.02 1.17 5.86
C ASP A 74 12.59 0.94 5.37
N VAL A 75 11.66 1.71 5.92
CA VAL A 75 10.23 1.62 5.58
C VAL A 75 9.87 2.23 4.23
N ASN A 76 10.83 2.83 3.53
CA ASN A 76 10.67 3.34 2.17
C ASN A 76 11.38 2.45 1.13
N ALA A 77 11.95 1.33 1.57
CA ALA A 77 12.52 0.35 0.66
C ALA A 77 11.46 -0.07 -0.36
N LYS A 78 11.89 -0.27 -1.60
CA LYS A 78 11.02 -0.75 -2.67
C LYS A 78 11.14 -2.25 -2.79
N ASP A 79 10.02 -2.92 -3.03
CA ASP A 79 9.99 -4.33 -3.39
C ASP A 79 10.42 -4.56 -4.86
N GLU A 80 10.28 -5.81 -5.31
CA GLU A 80 10.60 -6.21 -6.68
C GLU A 80 9.69 -5.55 -7.74
N THR A 81 8.51 -5.06 -7.33
CA THR A 81 7.57 -4.33 -8.20
C THR A 81 7.85 -2.82 -8.22
N GLY A 82 8.78 -2.36 -7.39
CA GLY A 82 9.10 -0.95 -7.22
C GLY A 82 8.17 -0.21 -6.26
N GLY A 83 7.26 -0.93 -5.60
CA GLY A 83 6.31 -0.41 -4.63
C GLY A 83 6.92 -0.33 -3.24
N THR A 84 6.53 0.68 -2.47
CA THR A 84 6.86 0.82 -1.04
C THR A 84 5.79 0.13 -0.19
N PRO A 85 6.07 -0.13 1.10
CA PRO A 85 5.06 -0.63 2.03
C PRO A 85 3.81 0.25 2.09
N LEU A 86 3.98 1.58 1.94
CA LEU A 86 2.87 2.51 1.90
C LEU A 86 2.03 2.36 0.62
N ASP A 87 2.66 2.09 -0.53
CA ASP A 87 1.95 1.83 -1.78
C ASP A 87 1.06 0.59 -1.66
N GLU A 88 1.55 -0.47 -1.02
CA GLU A 88 0.76 -1.66 -0.70
C GLU A 88 -0.40 -1.33 0.25
N ALA A 89 -0.15 -0.65 1.36
CA ALA A 89 -1.20 -0.25 2.29
C ALA A 89 -2.31 0.56 1.61
N ALA A 90 -1.92 1.53 0.76
CA ALA A 90 -2.85 2.36 0.01
C ALA A 90 -3.63 1.56 -1.05
N GLY A 91 -2.96 0.68 -1.79
CA GLY A 91 -3.57 -0.20 -2.80
C GLY A 91 -4.64 -1.12 -2.21
N TRP A 92 -4.41 -1.61 -1.00
CA TRP A 92 -5.34 -2.48 -0.26
C TRP A 92 -6.31 -1.73 0.66
N GLY A 93 -6.24 -0.39 0.74
CA GLY A 93 -7.15 0.45 1.53
C GLY A 93 -6.96 0.36 3.04
N ARG A 94 -5.75 0.07 3.52
CA ARG A 94 -5.39 -0.05 4.95
C ARG A 94 -5.19 1.34 5.56
N LYS A 95 -6.32 1.98 5.90
CA LYS A 95 -6.36 3.36 6.44
C LYS A 95 -5.63 3.55 7.77
N ASP A 96 -5.46 2.49 8.54
CA ASP A 96 -4.76 2.59 9.83
C ASP A 96 -3.23 2.58 9.66
N ILE A 97 -2.75 2.35 8.42
CA ILE A 97 -1.32 2.37 8.05
C ILE A 97 -0.97 3.60 7.20
N VAL A 98 -1.90 4.11 6.38
CA VAL A 98 -1.74 5.31 5.52
C VAL A 98 -2.02 6.60 6.29
#